data_AF-A0A353P712-F1
#
_entry.id   AF-A0A353P712-F1
#
_cell.length_a   1.000
_cell.length_b   1.000
_cell.length_c   1.000
_cell.angle_alpha   90.00
_cell.angle_beta   90.00
_cell.angle_gamma   90.00
#
_symmetry.space_group_name_H-M   'P 1'
#
loop_
_entity.id
_entity.type
_entity.pdbx_description
1 polymer ?
#
loop_
_entity_poly.entity_id
_entity_poly.type
_entity_poly.pdbx_seq_one_letter_code
_entity_poly.pdbx_strand_id
1 'polypeptide(L)'
;MENTANQTTANKWLNVPIIAIITRLLCRELTLQNEYLRTENKILKSKIKKRLSFTDDERKILVEAAISMKEIGCSRFVSIIMRD
;
A
#
# COMPACT_ATOMS: atom_id res chain seq x y z
N MET A 1 -28.81 -18.62 -29.12
CA MET A 1 -28.44 -17.79 -27.94
C MET A 1 -27.48 -18.52 -26.98
N GLU A 2 -26.81 -19.59 -27.42
CA GLU A 2 -26.00 -20.47 -26.55
C GLU A 2 -24.50 -20.09 -26.51
N ASN A 3 -24.04 -19.31 -27.50
CA ASN A 3 -22.63 -19.03 -27.70
C ASN A 3 -22.04 -18.01 -26.69
N THR A 4 -22.84 -17.03 -26.25
CA THR A 4 -22.40 -15.99 -25.31
C THR A 4 -22.26 -16.49 -23.86
N ALA A 5 -23.06 -17.48 -23.45
CA ALA A 5 -22.98 -18.09 -22.13
C ALA A 5 -21.69 -18.94 -21.96
N ASN A 6 -21.32 -19.68 -23.00
CA ASN A 6 -20.09 -20.48 -23.01
C ASN A 6 -18.83 -19.61 -23.02
N GLN A 7 -18.85 -18.49 -23.75
CA GLN A 7 -17.75 -17.51 -23.77
C GLN A 7 -17.56 -16.83 -22.40
N THR A 8 -18.65 -16.45 -21.72
CA THR A 8 -18.62 -15.82 -20.39
C THR A 8 -18.05 -16.76 -19.33
N THR A 9 -18.38 -18.04 -19.43
CA THR A 9 -17.84 -19.07 -18.53
C THR A 9 -16.37 -19.33 -18.81
N ALA A 10 -15.96 -19.47 -20.07
CA ALA A 10 -14.54 -19.60 -20.43
C ALA A 10 -13.67 -18.43 -19.91
N ASN A 11 -14.17 -17.19 -20.02
CA ASN A 11 -13.47 -16.00 -19.53
C ASN A 11 -13.34 -15.97 -18.00
N LYS A 12 -14.31 -16.50 -17.26
CA LYS A 12 -14.24 -16.60 -15.79
C LYS A 12 -13.08 -17.48 -15.32
N TRP A 13 -12.83 -18.59 -15.99
CA TRP A 13 -11.76 -19.52 -15.61
C TRP A 13 -10.37 -19.00 -15.97
N LEU A 14 -10.25 -18.16 -17.00
CA LEU A 14 -9.01 -17.44 -17.32
C LEU A 14 -8.70 -16.33 -16.29
N ASN A 15 -9.73 -15.68 -15.74
CA ASN A 15 -9.56 -14.59 -14.79
C ASN A 15 -8.99 -15.04 -13.44
N VAL A 16 -9.36 -16.24 -12.96
CA VAL A 16 -8.93 -16.72 -11.63
C VAL A 16 -7.40 -16.90 -11.53
N PRO A 17 -6.70 -17.56 -12.47
CA PRO A 17 -5.24 -17.64 -12.48
C PRO A 17 -4.57 -16.27 -12.62
N ILE A 18 -5.10 -15.39 -13.47
CA ILE A 18 -4.55 -14.04 -13.68
C ILE A 18 -4.63 -13.23 -12.39
N ILE A 19 -5.80 -13.21 -11.73
CA ILE A 19 -6.00 -12.55 -10.45
C ILE A 19 -5.03 -13.13 -9.41
N ALA A 20 -4.92 -14.46 -9.31
CA ALA A 20 -4.01 -15.10 -8.35
C ALA A 20 -2.53 -14.69 -8.58
N ILE A 21 -2.09 -14.58 -9.83
CA ILE A 21 -0.74 -14.13 -10.18
C ILE A 21 -0.54 -12.67 -9.76
N ILE A 22 -1.48 -11.78 -10.13
CA ILE A 22 -1.42 -10.35 -9.78
C ILE A 22 -1.40 -10.18 -8.26
N THR A 23 -2.32 -10.84 -7.54
CA THR A 23 -2.36 -10.84 -6.07
C THR A 23 -1.04 -11.32 -5.48
N ARG A 24 -0.47 -12.42 -5.99
CA ARG A 24 0.82 -12.93 -5.50
C ARG A 24 1.96 -11.92 -5.71
N LEU A 25 2.01 -11.26 -6.86
CA LEU A 25 3.02 -10.26 -7.17
C LEU A 25 2.87 -9.02 -6.27
N LEU A 26 1.64 -8.53 -6.10
CA LEU A 26 1.34 -7.40 -5.22
C LEU A 26 1.68 -7.73 -3.76
N CYS A 27 1.28 -8.90 -3.25
CA CYS A 27 1.61 -9.33 -1.89
C CYS A 27 3.13 -9.43 -1.69
N ARG A 28 3.87 -9.93 -2.69
CA ARG A 28 5.33 -10.02 -2.61
C ARG A 28 5.96 -8.62 -2.54
N GLU A 29 5.55 -7.72 -3.42
CA GLU A 29 6.09 -6.35 -3.44
C GLU A 29 5.77 -5.60 -2.15
N LEU A 30 4.52 -5.68 -1.67
CA LEU A 30 4.11 -5.11 -0.39
C LEU A 30 4.90 -5.69 0.78
N THR A 31 5.18 -6.99 0.76
CA THR A 31 5.99 -7.64 1.80
C THR A 31 7.41 -7.09 1.80
N LEU A 32 8.04 -7.00 0.62
CA LEU A 32 9.39 -6.45 0.48
C LEU A 32 9.48 -5.00 0.96
N GLN A 33 8.53 -4.15 0.56
CA GLN A 33 8.49 -2.76 1.00
C GLN A 33 8.26 -2.62 2.51
N ASN A 34 7.39 -3.44 3.08
CA ASN A 34 7.16 -3.43 4.53
C ASN A 34 8.41 -3.85 5.31
N GLU A 35 9.13 -4.88 4.87
CA GLU A 35 10.38 -5.32 5.53
C GLU A 35 11.49 -4.27 5.41
N TYR A 36 11.59 -3.61 4.26
CA TYR A 36 12.49 -2.46 4.09
C TYR A 36 12.15 -1.34 5.09
N LEU A 37 10.88 -0.89 5.11
CA LEU A 37 10.43 0.19 6.00
C LEU A 37 10.57 -0.18 7.48
N ARG A 38 10.36 -1.45 7.86
CA ARG A 38 10.59 -1.95 9.22
C ARG A 38 12.06 -1.86 9.60
N THR A 39 12.95 -2.27 8.71
CA THR A 39 14.40 -2.22 8.92
C THR A 39 14.87 -0.77 9.05
N GLU A 40 14.41 0.10 8.15
CA GLU A 40 14.71 1.53 8.20
C GLU A 40 14.19 2.17 9.50
N ASN A 41 12.94 1.91 9.89
CA ASN A 41 12.39 2.38 11.15
C ASN A 41 13.18 1.90 12.37
N LYS A 42 13.68 0.66 12.35
CA LYS A 42 14.54 0.12 13.42
C LYS A 42 15.86 0.89 13.48
N ILE A 43 16.49 1.16 12.35
CA ILE A 43 17.73 1.95 12.26
C ILE A 43 17.49 3.37 12.76
N LEU A 44 16.45 4.06 12.27
CA LEU A 44 16.10 5.41 12.69
C LEU A 44 15.84 5.49 14.20
N LYS A 45 15.06 4.55 14.75
CA LYS A 45 14.82 4.46 16.20
C LYS A 45 16.10 4.23 16.99
N SER A 46 17.03 3.41 16.49
CA SER A 46 18.33 3.19 17.15
C SER A 46 19.23 4.42 17.16
N LYS A 47 19.07 5.32 16.17
CA LYS A 47 19.80 6.61 16.11
C LYS A 47 19.22 7.66 17.06
N ILE A 48 17.96 7.52 17.47
CA ILE A 48 17.31 8.39 18.44
C ILE A 48 17.70 7.94 19.86
N LYS A 49 18.78 8.54 20.39
CA LYS A 49 19.37 8.15 21.69
C LYS A 49 18.52 8.47 22.93
N LYS A 50 17.52 9.35 22.83
CA LYS A 50 16.60 9.76 23.91
C LYS A 50 15.20 10.02 23.35
N ARG A 51 14.16 10.01 24.20
CA ARG A 51 12.83 10.50 23.80
C ARG A 51 12.97 11.92 23.27
N LEU A 52 12.57 12.14 22.02
CA LEU A 52 12.47 13.47 21.43
C LEU A 52 11.38 14.23 22.21
N SER A 53 11.80 15.30 22.88
CA SER A 53 10.86 16.25 23.48
C SER A 53 10.58 17.30 22.42
N PHE A 54 9.32 17.36 21.99
CA PHE A 54 8.86 18.35 21.03
C PHE A 54 8.20 19.51 21.78
N THR A 55 8.36 20.73 21.28
CA THR A 55 7.52 21.87 21.66
C THR A 55 6.10 21.70 21.10
N ASP A 56 5.13 22.50 21.57
CA ASP A 56 3.77 22.42 21.03
C ASP A 56 3.70 22.77 19.53
N ASP A 57 4.51 23.72 19.08
CA ASP A 57 4.60 24.08 17.67
C ASP A 57 5.18 22.94 16.82
N GLU A 58 6.24 22.28 17.31
CA GLU A 58 6.82 21.10 16.65
C GLU A 58 5.83 19.92 16.62
N ARG A 59 5.06 19.73 17.70
CA ARG A 59 3.97 18.72 17.72
C ARG A 59 2.91 19.02 16.67
N LYS A 60 2.50 20.29 16.51
CA LYS A 60 1.51 20.70 15.52
C LYS A 60 2.01 20.42 14.09
N ILE A 61 3.26 20.79 13.78
CA ILE A 61 3.88 20.51 12.48
C ILE A 61 3.96 19.00 12.21
N LEU A 62 4.30 18.20 13.22
CA LEU A 62 4.37 16.75 13.10
C LEU A 62 3.00 16.13 12.82
N VAL A 63 1.95 16.62 13.49
CA VAL A 63 0.56 16.18 13.26
C VAL A 63 0.08 16.56 11.87
N GLU A 64 0.35 17.78 11.41
CA GLU A 64 -0.01 18.24 10.06
C GLU A 64 0.67 17.39 8.98
N ALA A 65 1.98 17.14 9.13
CA ALA A 65 2.72 16.26 8.23
C ALA A 65 2.14 14.82 8.21
N ALA A 66 1.75 14.28 9.38
CA ALA A 66 1.13 12.96 9.47
C ALA A 66 -0.23 12.90 8.76
N ILE A 67 -1.05 13.96 8.86
CA ILE A 67 -2.33 14.07 8.16
C ILE A 67 -2.11 14.13 6.65
N SER A 68 -1.20 14.99 6.17
CA SER A 68 -0.90 15.10 4.74
C SER A 68 -0.38 13.79 4.15
N MET A 69 0.51 13.07 4.87
CA MET A 69 0.98 11.75 4.44
C MET A 69 -0.15 10.72 4.33
N LYS A 70 -1.11 10.75 5.27
CA LYS A 70 -2.28 9.88 5.23
C LYS A 70 -3.14 10.16 3.99
N GLU A 71 -3.40 11.43 3.71
CA GLU A 71 -4.18 11.85 2.54
C GLU A 71 -3.51 11.47 1.22
N ILE A 72 -2.19 11.66 1.11
CA ILE A 72 -1.39 11.24 -0.05
C ILE A 72 -1.42 9.71 -0.20
N GLY A 73 -1.29 8.97 0.90
CA GLY A 73 -1.36 7.51 0.90
C GLY A 73 -2.70 6.99 0.41
N CYS A 74 -3.80 7.55 0.92
CA CYS A 74 -5.16 7.23 0.48
C CYS A 74 -5.39 7.59 -0.99
N SER A 75 -4.98 8.79 -1.41
CA SER A 75 -5.13 9.25 -2.81
C SER A 75 -4.33 8.39 -3.78
N ARG A 76 -3.11 7.97 -3.41
CA ARG A 76 -2.30 7.06 -4.23
C ARG A 76 -2.92 5.66 -4.35
N PHE A 77 -3.49 5.13 -3.27
CA PHE A 77 -4.21 3.86 -3.33
C PHE A 77 -5.44 3.94 -4.24
N VAL A 78 -6.24 5.00 -4.10
CA VAL A 78 -7.43 5.24 -4.92
C VAL A 78 -7.06 5.42 -6.40
N SER A 79 -6.00 6.16 -6.71
CA SER A 79 -5.56 6.35 -8.10
C SER A 79 -4.97 5.09 -8.74
N ILE A 80 -4.38 4.17 -7.97
CA ILE A 80 -3.95 2.86 -8.49
C ILE A 80 -5.18 1.99 -8.79
N ILE A 81 -6.22 2.05 -7.96
CA ILE A 81 -7.46 1.26 -8.15
C ILE A 81 -8.36 1.84 -9.26
N MET A 82 -8.35 3.16 -9.46
CA MET A 82 -9.25 3.87 -10.40
C MET A 82 -8.64 4.12 -11.79
N ARG A 83 -7.40 3.68 -12.03
CA ARG A 83 -6.73 3.81 -13.33
C ARG A 83 -6.83 2.53 -14.18
N ASP A 84 -7.55 1.51 -13.70
CA ASP A 84 -7.96 0.31 -14.44
C ASP A 84 -9.47 0.32 -14.72
#